data_AF-A0A524DGY5-F1
#
_entry.id   AF-A0A524DGY5-F1
#
_cell.length_a   1.000
_cell.length_b   1.000
_cell.length_c   1.000
_cell.angle_alpha   90.00
_cell.angle_beta   90.00
_cell.angle_gamma   90.00
#
_symmetry.space_group_name_H-M   'P 1'
#
loop_
_entity.id
_entity.type
_entity.pdbx_description
1 polymer ?
#
loop_
_entity_poly.entity_id
_entity_poly.type
_entity_poly.pdbx_seq_one_letter_code
_entity_poly.pdbx_strand_id
1 'polypeptide(L)'
;MNTKEPIAVVGSDSMNPALKKGDVVIIKGIDKETYIRQGSIEEKDGDIIAFDAKDLWEDAPEDPIIHRIVDKWYDESKEMWYFLTKGDANDQVDKVPIPKDHVI
;
A
#
# COMPACT_ATOMS: atom_id res chain seq x y z
N MET A 1 1.93 3.62 18.14
CA MET A 1 1.85 3.45 16.67
C MET A 1 0.45 2.92 16.42
N ASN A 2 -0.37 3.58 15.62
CA ASN A 2 -1.81 3.25 15.48
C ASN A 2 -2.04 2.07 14.51
N THR A 3 -1.28 0.99 14.69
CA THR A 3 -1.36 -0.24 13.89
C THR A 3 -1.06 -1.45 14.78
N LYS A 4 -1.59 -2.62 14.43
CA LYS A 4 -1.31 -3.89 15.12
C LYS A 4 -0.02 -4.56 14.66
N GLU A 5 0.50 -4.14 13.50
CA GLU A 5 1.70 -4.71 12.86
C GLU A 5 2.76 -3.62 12.68
N PRO A 6 3.38 -3.13 13.76
CA PRO A 6 4.25 -1.95 13.70
C PRO A 6 5.60 -2.21 13.02
N ILE A 7 5.96 -3.46 12.77
CA ILE A 7 7.25 -3.87 12.20
C ILE A 7 7.00 -4.98 11.19
N ALA A 8 7.56 -4.83 9.99
CA ALA A 8 7.55 -5.86 8.96
C ALA A 8 8.93 -6.00 8.30
N VAL A 9 9.17 -7.14 7.66
CA VAL A 9 10.36 -7.39 6.85
C VAL A 9 9.93 -7.48 5.39
N VAL A 10 10.62 -6.75 4.51
CA VAL A 10 10.32 -6.74 3.07
C VAL A 10 10.65 -8.09 2.45
N GLY A 11 9.63 -8.81 1.99
CA GLY A 11 9.76 -10.21 1.53
C GLY A 11 10.19 -10.38 0.07
N SER A 12 10.05 -9.35 -0.76
CA SER A 12 10.25 -9.41 -2.21
C SER A 12 11.00 -8.19 -2.75
N ASP A 13 11.30 -8.21 -4.05
CA ASP A 13 11.98 -7.12 -4.75
C ASP A 13 11.02 -6.11 -5.41
N SER A 14 9.70 -6.20 -5.20
CA SER A 14 8.71 -5.34 -5.88
C SER A 14 8.87 -3.85 -5.57
N MET A 15 9.46 -3.52 -4.41
CA MET A 15 9.71 -2.14 -3.98
C MET A 15 11.13 -1.64 -4.24
N ASN A 16 11.97 -2.41 -4.95
CA ASN A 16 13.30 -1.97 -5.32
C ASN A 16 13.22 -0.74 -6.25
N PRO A 17 14.01 0.33 -6.05
CA PRO A 17 15.10 0.48 -5.08
C PRO A 17 14.72 1.19 -3.78
N ALA A 18 13.47 1.60 -3.59
CA ALA A 18 13.06 2.32 -2.37
C ALA A 18 13.14 1.44 -1.12
N LEU A 19 12.70 0.18 -1.24
CA LEU A 19 12.82 -0.85 -0.21
C LEU A 19 13.38 -2.11 -0.84
N LYS A 20 14.37 -2.73 -0.19
CA LYS A 20 15.02 -3.95 -0.67
C LYS A 20 14.55 -5.14 0.15
N LYS A 21 14.58 -6.32 -0.48
CA LYS A 21 14.33 -7.57 0.23
C LYS A 21 15.24 -7.70 1.46
N GLY A 22 14.64 -7.97 2.62
CA GLY A 22 15.31 -8.07 3.91
C GLY A 22 15.37 -6.75 4.70
N ASP A 23 14.97 -5.62 4.14
CA ASP A 23 14.83 -4.38 4.90
C ASP A 23 13.74 -4.55 5.97
N VAL A 24 13.97 -3.95 7.13
CA VAL A 24 12.98 -3.84 8.22
C VAL A 24 12.31 -2.49 8.10
N VAL A 25 10.98 -2.48 8.01
CA VAL A 25 10.18 -1.27 7.96
C VAL A 25 9.40 -1.09 9.25
N ILE A 26 9.20 0.17 9.64
CA ILE A 26 8.31 0.56 10.74
C ILE A 26 7.02 1.08 10.13
N ILE A 27 5.92 0.42 10.43
CA ILE A 27 4.59 0.80 9.95
C ILE A 27 3.94 1.70 10.98
N LYS A 28 3.43 2.84 10.52
CA LYS A 28 2.75 3.83 11.35
C LYS A 28 1.34 4.03 10.80
N GLY A 29 0.36 3.52 11.53
CA GLY A 29 -1.03 3.86 11.25
C GLY A 29 -1.28 5.36 11.35
N ILE A 30 -2.21 5.83 10.53
CA ILE A 30 -2.57 7.24 10.39
C ILE A 30 -4.00 7.48 10.89
N ASP A 31 -4.26 8.70 11.36
CA ASP A 31 -5.58 9.03 11.91
C ASP A 31 -6.58 9.49 10.85
N LYS A 32 -6.10 9.94 9.68
CA LYS A 32 -6.92 10.47 8.58
C LYS A 32 -6.32 10.12 7.22
N GLU A 33 -7.13 9.52 6.37
CA GLU A 33 -6.79 9.11 5.00
C GLU A 33 -6.50 10.31 4.09
N THR A 34 -6.99 11.49 4.45
CA THR A 34 -6.66 12.74 3.75
C THR A 34 -5.18 13.12 3.83
N TYR A 35 -4.44 12.58 4.81
CA TYR A 35 -2.99 12.78 4.93
C TYR A 35 -2.16 11.88 4.03
N ILE A 36 -2.75 10.80 3.49
CA ILE A 36 -2.09 9.94 2.51
C ILE A 36 -1.91 10.71 1.20
N ARG A 37 -0.71 10.66 0.62
CA ARG A 37 -0.40 11.33 -0.65
C ARG A 37 -0.28 10.30 -1.76
N GLN A 38 -0.93 10.57 -2.90
CA GLN A 38 -0.61 9.91 -4.15
C GLN A 38 0.57 10.61 -4.83
N GLY A 39 1.28 9.88 -5.66
CA GLY A 39 2.37 10.43 -6.47
C GLY A 39 2.71 9.50 -7.63
N SER A 40 3.95 9.56 -8.09
CA SER A 40 4.45 8.74 -9.19
C SER A 40 5.54 7.77 -8.72
N ILE A 41 5.80 6.75 -9.54
CA ILE A 41 6.89 5.80 -9.30
C ILE A 41 8.24 6.43 -9.65
N GLU A 42 8.25 7.28 -10.67
CA GLU A 42 9.43 7.98 -11.19
C GLU A 42 9.97 8.98 -10.15
N GLU A 43 9.11 9.83 -9.60
CA GLU A 43 9.49 10.84 -8.60
C GLU A 43 9.51 10.31 -7.16
N LYS A 44 8.91 9.13 -6.91
CA LYS A 44 8.83 8.47 -5.59
C LYS A 44 8.22 9.36 -4.50
N ASP A 45 7.23 10.16 -4.88
CA ASP A 45 6.62 11.20 -4.04
C ASP A 45 5.25 10.80 -3.47
N GLY A 46 4.69 9.66 -3.90
CA GLY A 46 3.54 9.02 -3.26
C GLY A 46 3.93 8.28 -1.98
N ASP A 47 3.03 8.22 -1.01
CA ASP A 47 3.27 7.45 0.22
C ASP A 47 3.28 5.93 -0.07
N ILE A 48 4.05 5.18 0.73
CA ILE A 48 4.08 3.72 0.71
C ILE A 48 3.18 3.21 1.82
N ILE A 49 2.25 2.32 1.50
CA ILE A 49 1.35 1.70 2.47
C ILE A 49 1.55 0.19 2.54
N ALA A 50 1.27 -0.37 3.72
CA ALA A 50 1.07 -1.79 3.91
C ALA A 50 -0.44 -2.08 3.89
N PHE A 51 -0.86 -3.14 3.22
CA PHE A 51 -2.26 -3.54 3.18
C PHE A 51 -2.44 -5.06 3.12
N ASP A 52 -3.55 -5.52 3.69
CA ASP A 52 -3.97 -6.92 3.63
C ASP A 52 -4.77 -7.15 2.35
N ALA A 53 -4.27 -8.03 1.49
CA ALA A 53 -4.89 -8.35 0.21
C ALA A 53 -6.01 -9.41 0.31
N LYS A 54 -6.16 -10.06 1.47
CA LYS A 54 -7.14 -11.15 1.65
C LYS A 54 -8.53 -10.69 1.24
N ASP A 55 -9.23 -11.59 0.55
CA ASP A 55 -10.60 -11.38 0.04
C ASP A 55 -10.77 -10.25 -1.00
N LEU A 56 -9.70 -9.56 -1.43
CA LEU A 56 -9.79 -8.54 -2.49
C LEU A 56 -9.78 -9.14 -3.90
N TRP A 57 -9.10 -10.27 -4.11
CA TRP A 57 -9.10 -11.03 -5.37
C TRP A 57 -8.80 -12.52 -5.15
N GLU A 58 -9.05 -13.34 -6.18
CA GLU A 58 -8.73 -14.77 -6.19
C GLU A 58 -7.21 -14.98 -6.09
N ASP A 59 -6.77 -15.87 -5.20
CA ASP A 59 -5.35 -16.13 -4.92
C ASP A 59 -4.57 -14.92 -4.38
N ALA A 60 -5.25 -13.99 -3.70
CA ALA A 60 -4.58 -12.95 -2.94
C ALA A 60 -3.59 -13.54 -1.92
N PRO A 61 -2.39 -12.95 -1.77
CA PRO A 61 -1.39 -13.46 -0.84
C PRO A 61 -1.87 -13.36 0.61
N GLU A 62 -1.40 -14.30 1.44
CA GLU A 62 -1.70 -14.32 2.87
C GLU A 62 -0.92 -13.28 3.68
N ASP A 63 0.25 -12.87 3.17
CA ASP A 63 1.10 -11.85 3.78
C ASP A 63 0.72 -10.46 3.23
N PRO A 64 0.80 -9.40 4.06
CA PRO A 64 0.57 -8.04 3.60
C PRO A 64 1.48 -7.61 2.45
N ILE A 65 0.92 -6.78 1.57
CA ILE A 65 1.64 -6.17 0.45
C ILE A 65 2.05 -4.75 0.84
N ILE A 66 3.27 -4.35 0.47
CA ILE A 66 3.79 -3.00 0.69
C ILE A 66 4.06 -2.37 -0.67
N HIS A 67 3.25 -1.39 -1.09
CA HIS A 67 3.39 -0.70 -2.37
C HIS A 67 3.17 0.81 -2.27
N ARG A 68 3.62 1.55 -3.29
CA ARG A 68 3.43 3.01 -3.38
C ARG A 68 2.05 3.34 -3.93
N ILE A 69 1.43 4.37 -3.38
CA ILE A 69 0.17 4.91 -3.88
C ILE A 69 0.42 5.78 -5.11
N VAL A 70 -0.23 5.41 -6.20
CA VAL A 70 -0.19 6.13 -7.48
C VAL A 70 -1.47 6.91 -7.76
N ASP A 71 -2.59 6.54 -7.12
CA ASP A 71 -3.84 7.29 -7.19
C ASP A 71 -4.71 7.03 -5.94
N LYS A 72 -5.62 7.95 -5.64
CA LYS A 72 -6.64 7.76 -4.58
C LYS A 72 -7.92 8.53 -4.87
N TRP A 73 -9.04 8.00 -4.42
CA TRP A 73 -10.33 8.68 -4.50
C TRP A 73 -11.24 8.29 -3.34
N TYR A 74 -12.22 9.14 -3.09
CA TYR A 74 -13.30 8.87 -2.15
C TYR A 74 -14.54 8.43 -2.94
N ASP A 75 -15.05 7.25 -2.64
CA ASP A 75 -16.31 6.75 -3.18
C ASP A 75 -17.46 7.22 -2.27
N GLU A 76 -18.15 8.27 -2.70
CA GLU A 76 -19.29 8.86 -1.98
C GLU A 76 -20.44 7.86 -1.75
N SER A 77 -20.60 6.85 -2.63
CA SER A 77 -21.69 5.87 -2.49
C SER A 77 -21.42 4.83 -1.40
N LYS A 78 -20.14 4.61 -1.07
CA LYS A 78 -19.68 3.68 -0.04
C LYS A 78 -19.12 4.37 1.19
N GLU A 79 -19.04 5.69 1.16
CA GLU A 79 -18.42 6.53 2.19
C GLU A 79 -16.99 6.06 2.53
N MET A 80 -16.20 5.71 1.51
CA MET A 80 -14.93 5.01 1.69
C MET A 80 -13.82 5.51 0.76
N TRP A 81 -12.60 5.61 1.30
CA TRP A 81 -11.39 5.84 0.51
C TRP A 81 -10.91 4.56 -0.17
N TYR A 82 -10.47 4.72 -1.41
CA TYR A 82 -9.79 3.69 -2.20
C TYR A 82 -8.43 4.20 -2.66
N PHE A 83 -7.48 3.28 -2.74
CA PHE A 83 -6.10 3.54 -3.14
C PHE A 83 -5.70 2.64 -4.30
N LEU A 84 -5.10 3.22 -5.33
CA LEU A 84 -4.44 2.47 -6.39
C LEU A 84 -2.95 2.43 -6.08
N THR A 85 -2.37 1.24 -6.11
CA THR A 85 -0.98 1.01 -5.70
C THR A 85 -0.15 0.37 -6.80
N LYS A 86 1.17 0.49 -6.68
CA LYS A 86 2.14 -0.15 -7.57
C LYS A 86 3.46 -0.34 -6.82
N GLY A 87 4.07 -1.51 -6.99
CA GLY A 87 5.46 -1.74 -6.61
C GLY A 87 6.41 -0.88 -7.45
N ASP A 88 7.39 -0.24 -6.82
CA ASP A 88 8.36 0.62 -7.50
C ASP A 88 9.06 -0.09 -8.68
N ALA A 89 9.35 -1.39 -8.55
CA ALA A 89 9.96 -2.23 -9.58
C ALA A 89 8.95 -3.00 -10.46
N ASN A 90 7.65 -2.93 -10.17
CA ASN A 90 6.65 -3.66 -10.97
C ASN A 90 6.44 -2.96 -12.32
N ASP A 91 6.15 -3.71 -13.38
CA ASP A 91 5.89 -3.13 -14.71
C ASP A 91 4.51 -2.49 -14.82
N GLN A 92 3.56 -2.88 -13.97
CA GLN A 92 2.16 -2.52 -14.07
C GLN A 92 1.62 -2.03 -12.72
N VAL A 93 0.58 -1.22 -12.79
CA VAL A 93 -0.22 -0.82 -11.62
C VAL A 93 -1.06 -2.01 -11.17
N ASP A 94 -1.26 -2.12 -9.85
CA ASP A 94 -2.10 -3.19 -9.30
C ASP A 94 -3.55 -3.00 -9.77
N LYS A 95 -4.17 -4.10 -10.21
CA LYS A 95 -5.47 -4.04 -10.90
C LYS A 95 -6.64 -3.77 -9.97
N VAL A 96 -6.48 -4.10 -8.69
CA VAL A 96 -7.55 -4.04 -7.69
C VAL A 96 -7.27 -2.86 -6.76
N PRO A 97 -8.18 -1.87 -6.72
CA PRO A 97 -8.10 -0.79 -5.75
C PRO A 97 -8.23 -1.30 -4.32
N ILE A 98 -7.42 -0.75 -3.42
CA ILE A 98 -7.38 -1.14 -2.02
C ILE A 98 -8.36 -0.24 -1.24
N PRO A 99 -9.44 -0.80 -0.66
CA PRO A 99 -10.30 -0.04 0.26
C PRO A 99 -9.55 0.27 1.56
N LYS A 100 -9.90 1.39 2.20
CA LYS A 100 -9.21 1.87 3.42
C LYS A 100 -9.14 0.84 4.55
N ASP A 101 -10.15 -0.03 4.67
CA ASP A 101 -10.26 -0.97 5.78
C ASP A 101 -9.28 -2.16 5.65
N HIS A 102 -8.60 -2.27 4.51
CA HIS A 102 -7.51 -3.22 4.28
C HIS A 102 -6.13 -2.61 4.54
N VAL A 103 -6.02 -1.31 4.78
CA VAL A 103 -4.75 -0.64 5.08
C VAL A 103 -4.37 -0.88 6.54
N ILE A 104 -3.09 -1.21 6.78
CA ILE A 104 -2.53 -1.64 8.07
C ILE A 104 -1.86 -0.49 8.84
#